data_AF-A0A1Y3NL10-F1
#
_entry.id   AF-A0A1Y3NL10-F1
#
_cell.length_a   1.000
_cell.length_b   1.000
_cell.length_c   1.000
_cell.angle_alpha   90.00
_cell.angle_beta   90.00
_cell.angle_gamma   90.00
#
_symmetry.space_group_name_H-M   'P 1'
#
loop_
_entity.id
_entity.type
_entity.pdbx_description
1 polymer ?
#
loop_
_entity_poly.entity_id
_entity_poly.type
_entity_poly.pdbx_seq_one_letter_code
_entity_poly.pdbx_strand_id
1 'polypeptide(L)'
;MLGLLWIDPNKPYVTSVESKLPPNRPLHVYSYGTPSCMQEELGTICRSFVTSVVNHYDIIPRLSIGILTDLRNCADELLDEKNHGLAEEIFSRSLATFNKNNSGKELNWFWEKFRLFKKNMNSEKLVPPGVVYIIETADIPKSSKYFSRAPSTLQNKNNENMKRVILLRCDDVKEQFSELAFAKCMFFDHAPVNYENLLNALEKAIFKNEVVPTTH
;
A
#
# COMPACT_ATOMS: atom_id res chain seq x y z
N MET A 1 -11.54 12.56 -2.86
CA MET A 1 -11.46 13.97 -3.30
C MET A 1 -12.77 14.74 -3.15
N LEU A 2 -13.94 14.16 -3.44
CA LEU A 2 -15.22 14.87 -3.28
C LEU A 2 -15.44 15.46 -1.87
N GLY A 3 -15.00 14.77 -0.82
CA GLY A 3 -15.06 15.30 0.54
C GLY A 3 -14.36 16.65 0.70
N LEU A 4 -13.23 16.90 0.03
CA LEU A 4 -12.53 18.19 0.09
C LEU A 4 -13.37 19.35 -0.46
N LEU A 5 -14.28 19.07 -1.40
CA LEU A 5 -15.19 20.09 -1.94
C LEU A 5 -16.32 20.45 -0.97
N TRP A 6 -16.56 19.60 0.03
CA TRP A 6 -17.66 19.76 0.96
C TRP A 6 -17.24 20.27 2.32
N ILE A 7 -15.95 20.25 2.66
CA ILE A 7 -15.47 20.64 3.99
C ILE A 7 -15.46 22.15 4.21
N ASP A 8 -15.61 22.56 5.47
CA ASP A 8 -15.18 23.87 5.95
C ASP A 8 -13.64 23.88 6.10
N PRO A 9 -12.90 24.78 5.42
CA PRO A 9 -11.44 24.85 5.54
C PRO A 9 -10.93 25.05 6.97
N ASN A 10 -11.71 25.71 7.83
CA ASN A 10 -11.35 25.92 9.24
C ASN A 10 -11.74 24.73 10.13
N LYS A 11 -12.68 23.91 9.67
CA LYS A 11 -13.20 22.73 10.38
C LYS A 11 -13.35 21.57 9.40
N PRO A 12 -12.24 20.92 9.00
CA PRO A 12 -12.22 19.96 7.89
C PRO A 12 -13.03 18.67 8.12
N TYR A 13 -13.66 18.51 9.29
CA TYR A 13 -14.51 17.37 9.66
C TYR A 13 -16.02 17.68 9.60
N VAL A 14 -16.42 18.86 9.09
CA VAL A 14 -17.83 19.21 8.87
C VAL A 14 -18.08 19.79 7.49
N THR A 15 -19.33 19.72 7.04
CA THR A 15 -19.78 20.35 5.79
C THR A 15 -19.76 21.88 5.87
N SER A 16 -19.26 22.54 4.82
CA SER A 16 -19.26 24.00 4.67
C SER A 16 -20.62 24.52 4.22
N VAL A 17 -20.83 25.81 4.44
CA VAL A 17 -22.01 26.54 3.93
C VAL A 17 -22.02 26.57 2.39
N GLU A 18 -20.85 26.58 1.76
CA GLU A 18 -20.68 26.66 0.31
C GLU A 18 -20.88 25.31 -0.40
N SER A 19 -20.83 24.20 0.35
CA SER A 19 -20.95 22.83 -0.18
C SER A 19 -22.31 22.51 -0.82
N LYS A 20 -23.33 23.36 -0.64
CA LYS A 20 -24.75 23.11 -0.96
C LYS A 20 -25.38 21.95 -0.17
N LEU A 21 -24.66 21.39 0.81
CA LEU A 21 -25.20 20.46 1.80
C LEU A 21 -25.61 21.22 3.05
N PRO A 22 -26.44 20.64 3.94
CA PRO A 22 -26.71 21.26 5.24
C PRO A 22 -25.38 21.54 5.97
N PRO A 23 -25.11 22.77 6.41
CA PRO A 23 -23.82 23.13 7.00
C PRO A 23 -23.64 22.48 8.37
N ASN A 24 -22.39 22.40 8.82
CA ASN A 24 -21.99 21.86 10.12
C ASN A 24 -22.41 20.40 10.37
N ARG A 25 -22.58 19.61 9.30
CA ARG A 25 -22.82 18.17 9.42
C ARG A 25 -21.49 17.43 9.49
N PRO A 26 -21.32 16.47 10.43
CA PRO A 26 -20.13 15.64 10.48
C PRO A 26 -19.87 14.97 9.13
N LEU A 27 -18.63 15.04 8.67
CA LEU A 27 -18.18 14.43 7.43
C LEU A 27 -16.98 13.55 7.72
N HIS A 28 -17.03 12.30 7.26
CA HIS A 28 -15.90 11.38 7.25
C HIS A 28 -15.85 10.65 5.93
N VAL A 29 -14.66 10.47 5.38
CA VAL A 29 -14.42 9.83 4.09
C VAL A 29 -13.58 8.58 4.30
N TYR A 30 -14.03 7.47 3.72
CA TYR A 30 -13.26 6.24 3.62
C TYR A 30 -12.76 6.08 2.18
N SER A 31 -11.47 5.87 2.02
CA SER A 31 -10.80 5.61 0.75
C SER A 31 -10.17 4.24 0.76
N TYR A 32 -10.28 3.51 -0.36
CA TYR A 32 -9.66 2.19 -0.54
C TYR A 32 -8.82 2.24 -1.81
N GLY A 33 -7.55 1.82 -1.75
CA GLY A 33 -6.66 1.79 -2.91
C GLY A 33 -6.51 3.13 -3.64
N THR A 34 -6.70 4.24 -2.92
CA THR A 34 -6.73 5.57 -3.53
C THR A 34 -5.32 5.98 -3.97
N PRO A 35 -5.14 6.46 -5.22
CA PRO A 35 -3.83 6.89 -5.70
C PRO A 35 -3.29 8.07 -4.90
N SER A 36 -1.96 8.19 -4.92
CA SER A 36 -1.25 9.29 -4.29
C SER A 36 -1.50 10.59 -5.06
N CYS A 37 -2.38 11.43 -4.50
CA CYS A 37 -2.90 12.63 -5.15
C CYS A 37 -2.82 13.90 -4.30
N MET A 38 -2.29 13.81 -3.07
CA MET A 38 -2.14 14.95 -2.17
C MET A 38 -0.68 15.28 -1.94
N GLN A 39 -0.35 16.56 -1.80
CA GLN A 39 0.91 16.95 -1.17
C GLN A 39 0.89 16.51 0.31
N GLU A 40 2.06 16.36 0.91
CA GLU A 40 2.21 15.86 2.28
C GLU A 40 1.45 16.74 3.31
N GLU A 41 1.54 18.05 3.14
CA GLU A 41 0.88 19.04 4.01
C GLU A 41 -0.65 18.90 3.93
N LEU A 42 -1.19 18.79 2.71
CA LEU A 42 -2.62 18.61 2.49
C LEU A 42 -3.11 17.24 2.99
N GLY A 43 -2.29 16.19 2.77
CA GLY A 43 -2.55 14.86 3.31
C GLY A 43 -2.65 14.86 4.84
N THR A 44 -1.82 15.67 5.51
CA THR A 44 -1.84 15.84 6.96
C THR A 44 -3.12 16.53 7.44
N ILE A 45 -3.59 17.58 6.76
CA ILE A 45 -4.88 18.23 7.07
C ILE A 45 -6.03 17.22 6.93
N CYS A 46 -5.99 16.39 5.89
CA CYS A 46 -7.01 15.36 5.64
C CYS A 46 -7.10 14.29 6.73
N ARG A 47 -6.10 14.14 7.61
CA ARG A 47 -6.12 13.13 8.71
C ARG A 47 -7.30 13.31 9.66
N SER A 48 -7.85 14.52 9.73
CA SER A 48 -9.00 14.86 10.58
C SER A 48 -10.32 14.23 10.12
N PHE A 49 -10.45 13.85 8.85
CA PHE A 49 -11.73 13.39 8.28
C PHE A 49 -11.61 12.30 7.21
N VAL A 50 -10.39 11.93 6.79
CA VAL A 50 -10.16 10.90 5.79
C VAL A 50 -9.41 9.73 6.41
N THR A 51 -9.97 8.53 6.24
CA THR A 51 -9.31 7.26 6.51
C THR A 51 -9.07 6.54 5.20
N SER A 52 -7.80 6.35 4.85
CA SER A 52 -7.39 5.57 3.68
C SER A 52 -6.94 4.18 4.09
N VAL A 53 -7.38 3.17 3.35
CA VAL A 53 -7.00 1.78 3.52
C VAL A 53 -6.29 1.31 2.25
N VAL A 54 -5.12 0.71 2.44
CA VAL A 54 -4.28 0.16 1.37
C VAL A 54 -4.08 -1.32 1.62
N ASN A 55 -4.34 -2.14 0.61
CA ASN A 55 -4.02 -3.55 0.66
C ASN A 55 -2.55 -3.75 0.31
N HIS A 56 -1.72 -4.09 1.29
CA HIS A 56 -0.28 -4.42 1.19
C HIS A 56 0.47 -3.94 -0.07
N TYR A 57 0.54 -4.78 -1.10
CA TYR A 57 1.28 -4.52 -2.34
C TYR A 57 0.47 -3.83 -3.43
N ASP A 58 -0.73 -3.34 -3.15
CA ASP A 58 -1.50 -2.52 -4.07
C ASP A 58 -0.62 -1.37 -4.58
N ILE A 59 -0.38 -1.39 -5.88
CA ILE A 59 0.48 -0.42 -6.56
C ILE A 59 -0.19 0.94 -6.68
N ILE A 60 -1.52 1.02 -6.73
CA ILE A 60 -2.24 2.24 -7.07
C ILE A 60 -1.97 3.38 -6.06
N PRO A 61 -1.99 3.15 -4.74
CA PRO A 61 -1.58 4.16 -3.75
C PRO A 61 -0.14 4.64 -3.90
N ARG A 62 0.73 3.88 -4.58
CA ARG A 62 2.13 4.26 -4.88
C ARG A 62 2.27 4.93 -6.23
N LEU A 63 1.22 5.05 -7.02
CA LEU A 63 1.25 5.79 -8.28
C LEU A 63 0.94 7.26 -8.00
N SER A 64 1.98 8.09 -8.03
CA SER A 64 1.87 9.55 -8.08
C SER A 64 2.42 10.07 -9.41
N ILE A 65 1.99 11.27 -9.80
CA ILE A 65 2.51 11.90 -11.02
C ILE A 65 4.04 12.06 -10.97
N GLY A 66 4.60 12.41 -9.81
CA GLY A 66 6.05 12.52 -9.67
C GLY A 66 6.78 11.18 -9.76
N ILE A 67 6.14 10.06 -9.42
CA ILE A 67 6.73 8.73 -9.67
C ILE A 67 6.71 8.41 -11.16
N LEU A 68 5.62 8.74 -11.87
CA LEU A 68 5.55 8.54 -13.31
C LEU A 68 6.56 9.43 -14.06
N THR A 69 6.74 10.68 -13.63
CA THR A 69 7.77 11.57 -14.17
C THR A 69 9.17 11.02 -13.92
N ASP A 70 9.44 10.50 -12.73
CA ASP A 70 10.72 9.87 -12.43
C ASP A 70 10.98 8.61 -13.27
N LEU A 71 9.98 7.75 -13.44
CA LEU A 71 10.09 6.59 -14.32
C LEU A 71 10.39 7.00 -15.76
N ARG A 72 9.76 8.08 -16.24
CA ARG A 72 10.06 8.65 -17.55
C ARG A 72 11.51 9.13 -17.61
N ASN A 73 11.99 9.88 -16.62
CA ASN A 73 13.38 10.36 -16.60
C ASN A 73 14.39 9.21 -16.58
N CYS A 74 14.08 8.12 -15.86
CA CYS A 74 14.89 6.90 -15.87
C CYS A 74 14.88 6.20 -17.24
N ALA A 75 13.74 6.19 -17.93
CA ALA A 75 13.65 5.67 -19.29
C ALA A 75 14.44 6.53 -20.29
N ASP A 76 14.38 7.85 -20.15
CA ASP A 76 15.18 8.79 -20.96
C ASP A 76 16.69 8.56 -20.73
N GLU A 77 17.12 8.34 -19.48
CA GLU A 77 18.52 7.98 -19.14
C GLU A 77 18.94 6.64 -19.77
N LEU A 78 18.05 5.64 -19.79
CA LEU A 78 18.32 4.35 -20.44
C LEU A 78 18.49 4.48 -21.97
N LEU A 79 17.84 5.47 -22.58
CA LEU A 79 17.86 5.71 -24.02
C LEU A 79 18.97 6.68 -24.46
N ASP A 80 19.70 7.32 -23.53
CA ASP A 80 20.87 8.16 -23.84
C ASP A 80 21.95 7.29 -24.54
N GLU A 81 22.55 7.82 -25.62
CA GLU A 81 23.61 7.16 -26.38
C GLU A 81 24.79 6.70 -25.49
N LYS A 82 25.07 7.42 -24.39
CA LYS A 82 26.11 7.05 -23.41
C LYS A 82 25.81 5.72 -22.70
N ASN A 83 24.54 5.35 -22.60
CA ASN A 83 24.06 4.13 -21.93
C ASN A 83 23.61 3.06 -22.93
N HIS A 84 24.00 3.18 -24.21
CA HIS A 84 23.63 2.21 -25.24
C HIS A 84 23.95 0.76 -24.82
N GLY A 85 22.96 -0.13 -24.87
CA GLY A 85 23.08 -1.54 -24.48
C GLY A 85 22.84 -1.83 -22.98
N LEU A 86 22.66 -0.80 -22.15
CA LEU A 86 22.46 -0.96 -20.71
C LEU A 86 21.13 -1.66 -20.38
N ALA A 87 20.06 -1.36 -21.12
CA ALA A 87 18.76 -1.98 -20.91
C ALA A 87 18.81 -3.50 -21.14
N GLU A 88 19.46 -3.93 -22.23
CA GLU A 88 19.68 -5.32 -22.60
C GLU A 88 20.57 -6.04 -21.57
N GLU A 89 21.59 -5.34 -21.05
CA GLU A 89 22.46 -5.86 -20.00
C GLU A 89 21.69 -6.06 -18.69
N ILE A 90 20.89 -5.07 -18.26
CA ILE A 90 20.02 -5.17 -17.08
C ILE A 90 19.06 -6.35 -17.25
N PHE A 91 18.40 -6.48 -18.40
CA PHE A 91 17.44 -7.54 -18.65
C PHE A 91 18.11 -8.93 -18.60
N SER A 92 19.24 -9.07 -19.29
CA SER A 92 19.98 -10.33 -19.38
C SER A 92 20.53 -10.78 -18.02
N ARG A 93 21.09 -9.86 -17.23
CA ARG A 93 21.56 -10.12 -15.86
C ARG A 93 20.40 -10.45 -14.91
N SER A 94 19.27 -9.75 -15.05
CA SER A 94 18.07 -10.02 -14.23
C SER A 94 17.57 -11.43 -14.48
N LEU A 95 17.48 -11.85 -15.75
CA LEU A 95 17.07 -13.20 -16.13
C LEU A 95 18.01 -14.28 -15.59
N ALA A 96 19.33 -14.03 -15.66
CA ALA A 96 20.34 -14.95 -15.11
C ALA A 96 20.25 -15.08 -13.56
N THR A 97 19.84 -14.01 -12.90
CA THR A 97 19.70 -13.87 -11.44
C THR A 97 18.48 -14.62 -10.90
N PHE A 98 17.37 -14.71 -11.64
CA PHE A 98 16.15 -15.40 -11.19
C PHE A 98 16.36 -16.89 -10.84
N ASN A 99 17.41 -17.53 -11.37
CA ASN A 99 17.66 -18.97 -11.21
C ASN A 99 18.85 -19.31 -10.31
N LYS A 100 19.51 -18.33 -9.67
CA LYS A 100 20.75 -18.54 -8.89
C LYS A 100 20.76 -17.73 -7.60
N ASN A 101 21.54 -18.20 -6.62
CA ASN A 101 21.92 -17.35 -5.49
C ASN A 101 22.89 -16.27 -5.99
N ASN A 102 22.54 -15.01 -5.77
CA ASN A 102 23.31 -13.89 -6.29
C ASN A 102 24.67 -13.76 -5.60
N SER A 103 25.72 -13.64 -6.41
CA SER A 103 27.02 -13.24 -5.88
C SER A 103 26.97 -11.79 -5.38
N GLY A 104 27.75 -11.45 -4.35
CA GLY A 104 27.82 -10.07 -3.84
C GLY A 104 28.25 -9.05 -4.91
N LYS A 105 29.06 -9.48 -5.89
CA LYS A 105 29.46 -8.64 -7.03
C LYS A 105 28.26 -8.27 -7.92
N GLU A 106 27.35 -9.20 -8.15
CA GLU A 106 26.17 -8.96 -8.99
C GLU A 106 25.19 -8.00 -8.30
N LEU A 107 24.96 -8.19 -7.00
CA LEU A 107 24.14 -7.28 -6.19
C LEU A 107 24.71 -5.87 -6.18
N ASN A 108 26.04 -5.74 -6.05
CA ASN A 108 26.70 -4.43 -6.11
C ASN A 108 26.51 -3.75 -7.47
N TRP A 109 26.61 -4.49 -8.58
CA TRP A 109 26.38 -3.93 -9.91
C TRP A 109 24.96 -3.41 -10.07
N PHE A 110 23.94 -4.18 -9.67
CA PHE A 110 22.54 -3.72 -9.71
C PHE A 110 22.32 -2.48 -8.84
N TRP A 111 22.97 -2.44 -7.67
CA TRP A 111 22.88 -1.31 -6.77
C TRP A 111 23.53 -0.04 -7.32
N GLU A 112 24.65 -0.16 -8.03
CA GLU A 112 25.28 0.95 -8.75
C GLU A 112 24.37 1.50 -9.85
N LYS A 113 23.73 0.63 -10.64
CA LYS A 113 22.76 1.04 -11.66
C LYS A 113 21.49 1.65 -11.06
N PHE A 114 20.98 1.09 -9.97
CA PHE A 114 19.88 1.69 -9.21
C PHE A 114 20.23 3.12 -8.73
N ARG A 115 21.43 3.31 -8.17
CA ARG A 115 21.91 4.64 -7.75
C ARG A 115 22.06 5.61 -8.92
N LEU A 116 22.46 5.13 -10.10
CA LEU A 116 22.52 5.95 -11.31
C LEU A 116 21.12 6.50 -11.63
N PHE A 117 20.10 5.65 -11.72
CA PHE A 117 18.74 6.07 -12.01
C PHE A 117 18.13 6.92 -10.90
N LYS A 118 18.39 6.59 -9.62
CA LYS A 118 17.89 7.34 -8.46
C LYS A 118 18.33 8.81 -8.47
N LYS A 119 19.43 9.16 -9.13
CA LYS A 119 19.85 10.58 -9.32
C LYS A 119 18.86 11.39 -10.15
N ASN A 120 18.10 10.73 -11.03
CA ASN A 120 17.11 11.36 -11.91
C ASN A 120 15.68 11.30 -11.32
N MET A 121 15.54 10.78 -10.10
CA MET A 121 14.27 10.59 -9.40
C MET A 121 13.99 11.71 -8.37
N ASN A 122 13.88 12.95 -8.86
CA ASN A 122 13.79 14.15 -8.01
C ASN A 122 12.42 14.82 -8.00
N SER A 123 11.43 14.26 -8.70
CA SER A 123 10.11 14.90 -8.81
C SER A 123 9.37 14.88 -7.46
N GLU A 124 8.49 15.85 -7.23
CA GLU A 124 7.67 15.89 -6.01
C GLU A 124 6.76 14.64 -5.91
N LYS A 125 6.80 13.97 -4.75
CA LYS A 125 6.03 12.74 -4.49
C LYS A 125 4.76 13.09 -3.74
N LEU A 126 3.62 12.76 -4.33
CA LEU A 126 2.33 12.87 -3.68
C LEU A 126 2.10 11.66 -2.78
N VAL A 127 1.15 11.80 -1.85
CA VAL A 127 0.77 10.78 -0.86
C VAL A 127 -0.73 10.46 -0.93
N PRO A 128 -1.15 9.30 -0.41
CA PRO A 128 -2.57 9.02 -0.20
C PRO A 128 -3.16 9.99 0.84
N PRO A 129 -4.45 10.34 0.75
CA PRO A 129 -5.06 11.30 1.66
C PRO A 129 -5.30 10.72 3.06
N GLY A 130 -5.13 11.53 4.10
CA GLY A 130 -5.63 11.24 5.44
C GLY A 130 -4.77 10.31 6.28
N VAL A 131 -5.42 9.62 7.23
CA VAL A 131 -4.78 8.56 8.01
C VAL A 131 -4.74 7.30 7.17
N VAL A 132 -3.54 6.77 6.93
CA VAL A 132 -3.37 5.58 6.10
C VAL A 132 -3.21 4.35 6.97
N TYR A 133 -4.02 3.34 6.69
CA TYR A 133 -3.87 1.98 7.21
C TYR A 133 -3.48 1.02 6.10
N ILE A 134 -2.55 0.13 6.39
CA ILE A 134 -2.11 -0.94 5.50
C ILE A 134 -2.68 -2.25 6.04
N ILE A 135 -3.42 -2.97 5.20
CA ILE A 135 -3.85 -4.33 5.51
C ILE A 135 -2.86 -5.30 4.90
N GLU A 136 -2.30 -6.18 5.73
CA GLU A 136 -1.33 -7.18 5.29
C GLU A 136 -1.83 -8.58 5.64
N THR A 137 -1.54 -9.54 4.75
CA THR A 137 -1.69 -10.96 5.06
C THR A 137 -0.33 -11.59 5.35
N ALA A 138 -0.18 -12.19 6.53
CA ALA A 138 1.02 -12.92 6.92
C ALA A 138 0.68 -14.40 7.12
N ASP A 139 1.50 -15.29 6.55
CA ASP A 139 1.41 -16.72 6.85
C ASP A 139 1.84 -16.95 8.30
N ILE A 140 1.04 -17.71 9.05
CA ILE A 140 1.36 -18.06 10.43
C ILE A 140 2.19 -19.36 10.42
N PRO A 141 3.43 -19.36 10.95
CA PRO A 141 4.18 -20.59 11.13
C PRO A 141 3.43 -21.56 12.06
N LYS A 142 3.44 -22.87 11.75
CA LYS A 142 2.76 -23.92 12.53
C LYS A 142 3.18 -23.97 14.02
N SER A 143 4.33 -23.40 14.39
CA SER A 143 4.84 -23.32 15.77
C SER A 143 4.32 -22.10 16.56
N SER A 144 3.57 -21.21 15.93
CA SER A 144 3.08 -19.99 16.55
C SER A 144 2.06 -20.30 17.65
N LYS A 145 2.17 -19.61 18.80
CA LYS A 145 1.23 -19.69 19.95
C LYS A 145 -0.22 -19.34 19.58
N TYR A 146 -0.43 -18.76 18.40
CA TYR A 146 -1.73 -18.41 17.84
C TYR A 146 -2.35 -19.52 16.99
N PHE A 147 -1.56 -20.54 16.59
CA PHE A 147 -2.03 -21.71 15.85
C PHE A 147 -2.84 -22.67 16.74
N SER A 148 -2.52 -22.72 18.04
CA SER A 148 -3.11 -23.64 19.02
C SER A 148 -4.49 -23.23 19.57
N ARG A 149 -5.06 -22.10 19.13
CA ARG A 149 -6.40 -21.63 19.57
C ARG A 149 -7.55 -22.08 18.67
N ALA A 150 -7.27 -22.83 17.60
CA ALA A 150 -8.32 -23.41 16.76
C ALA A 150 -8.89 -24.68 17.42
N PRO A 151 -10.22 -24.83 17.56
CA PRO A 151 -10.84 -26.06 18.03
C PRO A 151 -10.48 -27.22 17.10
N SER A 152 -9.75 -28.20 17.62
CA SER A 152 -9.34 -29.38 16.87
C SER A 152 -10.50 -30.35 16.70
N THR A 153 -11.26 -30.19 15.63
CA THR A 153 -12.12 -31.25 15.10
C THR A 153 -12.00 -31.23 13.59
N LEU A 154 -11.06 -32.02 13.09
CA LEU A 154 -11.06 -32.78 11.83
C LEU A 154 -9.63 -32.87 11.27
N GLN A 155 -9.20 -34.12 11.02
CA GLN A 155 -8.06 -34.42 10.19
C GLN A 155 -8.36 -33.91 8.78
N ASN A 156 -7.55 -32.97 8.25
CA ASN A 156 -7.52 -32.75 6.81
C ASN A 156 -6.08 -32.67 6.30
N LYS A 157 -5.76 -33.67 5.47
CA LYS A 157 -4.61 -33.71 4.58
C LYS A 157 -4.83 -32.65 3.50
N ASN A 158 -4.32 -31.45 3.72
CA ASN A 158 -3.80 -30.51 2.72
C ASN A 158 -3.18 -29.34 3.50
N ASN A 159 -2.00 -28.89 3.09
CA ASN A 159 -1.25 -27.81 3.77
C ASN A 159 -1.97 -26.46 3.63
N GLU A 160 -3.04 -26.25 4.39
CA GLU A 160 -3.63 -24.92 4.54
C GLU A 160 -2.82 -24.16 5.59
N ASN A 161 -1.84 -23.37 5.11
CA ASN A 161 -1.19 -22.39 5.94
C ASN A 161 -2.25 -21.39 6.42
N MET A 162 -2.44 -21.29 7.73
CA MET A 162 -3.36 -20.34 8.32
C MET A 162 -2.85 -18.92 8.06
N LYS A 163 -3.65 -18.09 7.39
CA LYS A 163 -3.30 -16.70 7.09
C LYS A 163 -3.81 -15.77 8.17
N ARG A 164 -2.93 -14.92 8.70
CA ARG A 164 -3.27 -13.80 9.58
C ARG A 164 -3.55 -12.58 8.72
N VAL A 165 -4.62 -11.86 9.03
CA VAL A 165 -4.84 -10.49 8.53
C VAL A 165 -4.44 -9.51 9.62
N ILE A 166 -3.64 -8.50 9.27
CA ILE A 166 -3.16 -7.47 10.18
C ILE A 166 -3.52 -6.11 9.59
N LEU A 167 -3.98 -5.18 10.44
CA LEU A 167 -4.19 -3.78 10.08
C LEU A 167 -3.11 -2.95 10.79
N LEU A 168 -2.28 -2.26 10.02
CA LEU A 168 -1.19 -1.43 10.51
C LEU A 168 -1.46 0.03 10.19
N ARG A 169 -1.30 0.94 11.15
CA ARG A 169 -1.31 2.39 10.88
C ARG A 169 0.05 2.78 10.32
N CYS A 170 0.07 3.48 9.20
CA CYS A 170 1.28 4.02 8.60
C CYS A 170 1.56 5.41 9.18
N ASP A 171 2.66 5.54 9.93
CA ASP A 171 3.07 6.80 10.54
C ASP A 171 3.79 7.71 9.52
N ASP A 172 4.79 7.19 8.81
CA ASP A 172 5.49 7.89 7.73
C ASP A 172 4.92 7.51 6.36
N VAL A 173 3.84 8.21 5.98
CA VAL A 173 3.15 8.00 4.70
C VAL A 173 4.03 8.42 3.53
N LYS A 174 4.83 9.48 3.67
CA LYS A 174 5.65 9.98 2.57
C LYS A 174 6.75 8.99 2.22
N GLU A 175 7.50 8.52 3.20
CA GLU A 175 8.53 7.52 2.98
C GLU A 175 7.91 6.27 2.34
N GLN A 176 6.82 5.75 2.94
CA GLN A 176 6.18 4.52 2.49
C GLN A 176 5.66 4.58 1.04
N PHE A 177 5.12 5.70 0.58
CA PHE A 177 4.48 5.83 -0.74
C PHE A 177 5.31 6.61 -1.78
N SER A 178 6.54 7.03 -1.42
CA SER A 178 7.45 7.74 -2.32
C SER A 178 8.17 6.85 -3.34
N GLU A 179 8.12 5.54 -3.17
CA GLU A 179 8.72 4.55 -4.06
C GLU A 179 7.70 3.47 -4.50
N LEU A 180 7.93 2.92 -5.70
CA LEU A 180 7.17 1.78 -6.20
C LEU A 180 7.61 0.50 -5.49
N ALA A 181 6.63 -0.31 -5.09
CA ALA A 181 6.85 -1.66 -4.61
C ALA A 181 6.34 -2.64 -5.67
N PHE A 182 7.26 -3.38 -6.30
CA PHE A 182 6.90 -4.40 -7.28
C PHE A 182 6.61 -5.72 -6.58
N ALA A 183 5.42 -6.28 -6.82
CA ALA A 183 5.04 -7.60 -6.37
C ALA A 183 4.19 -8.31 -7.43
N LYS A 184 4.22 -9.64 -7.45
CA LYS A 184 3.42 -10.44 -8.39
C LYS A 184 1.91 -10.18 -8.28
N CYS A 185 1.45 -9.84 -7.08
CA CYS A 185 0.05 -9.58 -6.77
C CYS A 185 -0.32 -8.09 -6.82
N MET A 186 0.57 -7.18 -7.19
CA MET A 186 0.35 -5.74 -6.96
C MET A 186 -0.90 -5.15 -7.63
N PHE A 187 -1.30 -5.65 -8.80
CA PHE A 187 -2.56 -5.27 -9.45
C PHE A 187 -3.75 -6.10 -8.95
N PHE A 188 -3.50 -7.34 -8.53
CA PHE A 188 -4.52 -8.19 -7.95
C PHE A 188 -4.98 -7.62 -6.60
N ASP A 189 -4.05 -7.18 -5.77
CA ASP A 189 -4.31 -6.59 -4.45
C ASP A 189 -5.16 -5.32 -4.53
N HIS A 190 -5.12 -4.61 -5.68
CA HIS A 190 -5.99 -3.46 -5.94
C HIS A 190 -7.47 -3.84 -6.14
N ALA A 191 -7.78 -5.08 -6.52
CA ALA A 191 -9.13 -5.48 -6.85
C ALA A 191 -10.08 -5.26 -5.64
N PRO A 192 -11.24 -4.60 -5.81
CA PRO A 192 -12.15 -4.29 -4.71
C PRO A 192 -12.57 -5.51 -3.87
N VAL A 193 -12.75 -6.66 -4.53
CA VAL A 193 -13.09 -7.94 -3.87
C VAL A 193 -12.02 -8.36 -2.85
N ASN A 194 -10.75 -8.03 -3.08
CA ASN A 194 -9.68 -8.37 -2.15
C ASN A 194 -9.70 -7.48 -0.91
N TYR A 195 -9.98 -6.18 -1.07
CA TYR A 195 -10.23 -5.30 0.07
C TYR A 195 -11.39 -5.80 0.92
N GLU A 196 -12.51 -6.15 0.28
CA GLU A 196 -13.69 -6.67 0.97
C GLU A 196 -13.39 -7.96 1.74
N ASN A 197 -12.72 -8.93 1.10
CA ASN A 197 -12.34 -10.20 1.73
C ASN A 197 -11.46 -9.99 2.97
N LEU A 198 -10.48 -9.09 2.88
CA LEU A 198 -9.57 -8.79 3.98
C LEU A 198 -10.26 -8.07 5.14
N LEU A 199 -11.11 -7.09 4.84
CA LEU A 199 -11.90 -6.37 5.84
C LEU A 199 -12.89 -7.30 6.54
N ASN A 200 -13.58 -8.15 5.80
CA ASN A 200 -14.49 -9.17 6.36
C ASN A 200 -13.75 -10.17 7.26
N ALA A 201 -12.52 -10.55 6.89
CA ALA A 201 -11.69 -11.41 7.73
C ALA A 201 -11.26 -10.69 9.02
N LEU A 202 -10.91 -9.42 8.94
CA LEU A 202 -10.56 -8.59 10.09
C LEU A 202 -11.77 -8.38 11.03
N GLU A 203 -12.93 -8.04 10.47
CA GLU A 203 -14.19 -7.89 11.20
C GLU A 203 -14.53 -9.17 11.96
N LYS A 204 -14.51 -10.32 11.28
CA LYS A 204 -14.74 -11.62 11.92
C LYS A 204 -13.75 -11.92 13.04
N ALA A 205 -12.50 -11.50 12.92
CA ALA A 205 -11.48 -11.72 13.95
C ALA A 205 -11.67 -10.84 15.19
N ILE A 206 -12.16 -9.61 15.00
CA ILE A 206 -12.38 -8.65 16.09
C ILE A 206 -13.70 -8.93 16.80
N PHE A 207 -14.81 -9.03 16.05
CA PHE A 207 -16.16 -9.04 16.63
C PHE A 207 -16.70 -10.43 17.00
N LYS A 208 -16.13 -11.53 16.50
CA LYS A 208 -16.56 -12.90 16.94
C LYS A 208 -16.14 -13.24 18.38
N ASN A 209 -15.22 -12.49 18.99
CA ASN A 209 -14.84 -12.71 20.39
C ASN A 209 -15.81 -12.07 21.39
N GLU A 210 -16.86 -11.37 20.93
CA GLU A 210 -17.93 -10.81 21.76
C GLU A 210 -19.15 -11.75 21.85
N VAL A 211 -18.94 -13.07 21.97
CA VAL A 211 -20.03 -13.97 22.38
C VAL A 211 -20.30 -13.73 23.86
N VAL A 212 -21.37 -12.97 24.11
CA VAL A 212 -22.01 -12.75 25.41
C VAL A 212 -22.16 -14.09 26.14
N PRO A 213 -21.80 -14.19 27.45
CA PRO A 213 -22.12 -15.37 28.22
C PRO A 213 -23.64 -15.49 28.30
N THR A 214 -24.21 -16.48 27.64
CA THR A 214 -25.60 -16.86 27.88
C THR A 214 -25.70 -17.36 29.32
N THR A 215 -26.25 -16.52 30.19
CA THR A 215 -26.67 -16.92 31.54
C THR A 215 -27.75 -17.98 31.41
N HIS A 216 -27.42 -19.21 31.78
CA HIS A 216 -28.38 -20.24 32.15
C HIS A 216 -28.87 -20.01 33.58
#